data_AF-A0AAW0X0F1-F1
#
_entry.id   AF-A0AAW0X0F1-F1
#
_cell.length_a   1.000
_cell.length_b   1.000
_cell.length_c   1.000
_cell.angle_alpha   90.00
_cell.angle_beta   90.00
_cell.angle_gamma   90.00
#
_symmetry.space_group_name_H-M   'P 1'
#
loop_
_entity.id
_entity.type
_entity.pdbx_description
1 polymer ?
#
loop_
_entity_poly.entity_id
_entity_poly.type
_entity_poly.pdbx_seq_one_letter_code
_entity_poly.pdbx_strand_id
1 'polypeptide(L)'
;VEPLQLCVDVGCGSGQNTNMYTNYFQQVIGVDVSQEQVQLATKSCTHHNVIFKHGLAEHLPVEDESVELLTCCASVHWFNMETFYKEVERVLKPGGVFACYCYFGCDPIYNGKSYLSTYDELQGKQILY
;
A
#
# COMPACT_ATOMS: atom_id res chain seq x y z
N VAL A 1 16.86 11.27 12.53
CA VAL A 1 15.39 11.30 12.73
C VAL A 1 15.03 9.94 13.31
N GLU A 2 14.26 9.89 14.39
CA GLU A 2 13.82 8.61 14.93
C GLU A 2 12.91 7.90 13.91
N PRO A 3 13.00 6.57 13.78
CA PRO A 3 12.12 5.82 12.90
C PRO A 3 10.66 5.97 13.36
N LEU A 4 9.75 6.08 12.39
CA LEU A 4 8.31 5.99 12.61
C LEU A 4 7.96 4.59 13.18
N GLN A 5 6.78 4.41 13.72
CA GLN A 5 6.37 3.16 14.38
C GLN A 5 6.02 2.07 13.37
N LEU A 6 5.02 2.30 12.50
CA LEU A 6 4.42 1.22 11.70
C LEU A 6 4.13 1.62 10.25
N CYS A 7 4.68 0.82 9.33
CA CYS A 7 4.32 0.79 7.92
C CYS A 7 3.62 -0.53 7.56
N VAL A 8 2.57 -0.46 6.75
CA VAL A 8 1.87 -1.64 6.22
C VAL A 8 1.89 -1.60 4.69
N ASP A 9 2.43 -2.63 4.06
CA ASP A 9 2.52 -2.78 2.60
C ASP A 9 1.49 -3.81 2.12
N VAL A 10 0.44 -3.34 1.44
CA VAL A 10 -0.73 -4.13 1.06
C VAL A 10 -0.58 -4.65 -0.38
N GLY A 11 -0.82 -5.96 -0.55
CA GLY A 11 -0.47 -6.68 -1.77
C GLY A 11 1.05 -6.71 -1.94
N CYS A 12 1.77 -7.08 -0.88
CA CYS A 12 3.23 -7.00 -0.84
C CYS A 12 3.96 -7.99 -1.77
N GLY A 13 3.25 -8.98 -2.33
CA GLY A 13 3.83 -10.05 -3.12
C GLY A 13 4.95 -10.74 -2.36
N SER A 14 6.09 -10.94 -3.03
CA SER A 14 7.29 -11.53 -2.45
C SER A 14 8.15 -10.54 -1.65
N GLY A 15 7.62 -9.36 -1.32
CA GLY A 15 8.22 -8.39 -0.41
C GLY A 15 9.24 -7.43 -1.03
N GLN A 16 9.27 -7.29 -2.37
CA GLN A 16 10.26 -6.46 -3.05
C GLN A 16 10.22 -4.99 -2.58
N ASN A 17 9.00 -4.46 -2.45
CA ASN A 17 8.76 -3.08 -2.06
C ASN A 17 8.84 -2.91 -0.53
N THR A 18 8.36 -3.89 0.23
CA THR A 18 8.32 -3.91 1.69
C THR A 18 9.69 -3.62 2.33
N ASN A 19 10.77 -4.15 1.75
CA ASN A 19 12.13 -3.97 2.28
C ASN A 19 12.61 -2.51 2.26
N MET A 20 12.06 -1.66 1.38
CA MET A 20 12.48 -0.25 1.27
C MET A 20 12.12 0.58 2.50
N TYR A 21 11.13 0.15 3.28
CA TYR A 21 10.65 0.88 4.46
C TYR A 21 11.42 0.59 5.73
N THR A 22 12.26 -0.45 5.73
CA THR A 22 12.89 -1.01 6.94
C THR A 22 13.81 -0.03 7.68
N ASN A 23 14.39 0.94 6.99
CA ASN A 23 15.25 1.97 7.62
C ASN A 23 14.46 3.16 8.20
N TYR A 24 13.17 3.27 7.87
CA TYR A 24 12.34 4.41 8.25
C TYR A 24 11.31 4.07 9.33
N PHE A 25 11.05 2.78 9.57
CA PHE A 25 10.02 2.30 10.50
C PHE A 25 10.58 1.27 11.48
N GLN A 26 10.09 1.31 12.73
CA GLN A 26 10.37 0.30 13.75
C GLN A 26 9.78 -1.06 13.38
N GLN A 27 8.66 -1.07 12.66
CA GLN A 27 8.05 -2.28 12.13
C GLN A 27 7.46 -2.04 10.74
N VAL A 28 7.63 -3.04 9.86
CA VAL A 28 6.98 -3.10 8.56
C VAL A 28 6.20 -4.41 8.47
N ILE A 29 4.92 -4.33 8.09
CA ILE A 29 4.07 -5.50 7.86
C ILE A 29 3.73 -5.58 6.38
N GLY A 30 4.16 -6.65 5.72
CA GLY A 30 3.67 -6.97 4.37
C GLY A 30 2.42 -7.86 4.46
N VAL A 31 1.35 -7.49 3.75
CA VAL A 31 0.13 -8.29 3.68
C VAL A 31 -0.13 -8.68 2.23
N ASP A 32 -0.36 -9.97 1.98
CA ASP A 32 -0.76 -10.45 0.66
C ASP A 32 -1.82 -11.55 0.76
N VAL A 33 -2.71 -11.60 -0.23
CA VAL A 33 -3.79 -12.61 -0.33
C VAL A 33 -3.27 -13.97 -0.78
N SER A 34 -2.12 -14.02 -1.46
CA SER A 34 -1.48 -15.28 -1.82
C SER A 34 -0.59 -15.77 -0.67
N GLN A 35 -1.00 -16.90 -0.07
CA GLN A 35 -0.19 -17.56 0.95
C GLN A 35 1.20 -17.97 0.41
N GLU A 36 1.29 -18.33 -0.88
CA GLU A 36 2.56 -18.67 -1.54
C GLU A 36 3.49 -17.45 -1.62
N GLN A 37 2.97 -16.27 -1.96
CA GLN A 37 3.75 -15.02 -1.97
C GLN A 37 4.27 -14.68 -0.58
N VAL A 38 3.41 -14.78 0.45
CA VAL A 38 3.81 -14.56 1.85
C VAL A 38 4.91 -15.51 2.29
N GLN A 39 4.82 -16.80 1.93
CA GLN A 39 5.87 -17.77 2.24
C GLN A 39 7.20 -17.43 1.56
N LEU A 40 7.15 -17.03 0.27
CA LEU A 40 8.35 -16.58 -0.46
C LEU A 40 8.95 -15.32 0.18
N ALA A 41 8.13 -14.32 0.46
CA ALA A 41 8.55 -13.08 1.11
C ALA A 41 9.22 -13.36 2.47
N THR A 42 8.59 -14.19 3.30
CA THR A 42 9.10 -14.58 4.61
C THR A 42 10.45 -15.29 4.49
N LYS A 43 10.58 -16.23 3.54
CA LYS A 43 11.82 -16.98 3.33
C LYS A 43 12.96 -16.11 2.81
N SER A 44 12.65 -15.11 1.99
CA SER A 44 13.64 -14.23 1.36
C SER A 44 14.00 -13.01 2.21
N CYS A 45 13.22 -12.70 3.24
CA CYS A 45 13.46 -11.54 4.08
C CYS A 45 14.62 -11.76 5.07
N THR A 46 15.50 -10.77 5.15
CA THR A 46 16.64 -10.75 6.07
C THR A 46 16.52 -9.65 7.14
N HIS A 47 15.44 -8.87 7.11
CA HIS A 47 15.20 -7.76 8.03
C HIS A 47 14.42 -8.22 9.26
N HIS A 48 14.94 -7.93 10.45
CA HIS A 48 14.35 -8.35 11.72
C HIS A 48 13.06 -7.59 12.08
N ASN A 49 12.85 -6.42 11.49
CA ASN A 49 11.68 -5.57 11.72
C ASN A 49 10.57 -5.75 10.68
N VAL A 50 10.64 -6.80 9.86
CA VAL A 50 9.62 -7.10 8.84
C VAL A 50 8.87 -8.37 9.20
N ILE A 51 7.54 -8.34 9.08
CA ILE A 51 6.68 -9.51 9.21
C ILE A 51 5.76 -9.58 8.01
N PHE A 52 5.65 -10.75 7.38
CA PHE A 52 4.67 -10.99 6.32
C PHE A 52 3.48 -11.76 6.87
N LYS A 53 2.27 -11.34 6.50
CA LYS A 53 1.01 -11.95 6.93
C LYS A 53 0.15 -12.26 5.71
N HIS A 54 -0.47 -13.43 5.74
CA HIS A 54 -1.54 -13.76 4.80
C HIS A 54 -2.83 -13.04 5.21
N GLY A 55 -3.44 -12.31 4.29
CA GLY A 55 -4.63 -11.52 4.57
C GLY A 55 -5.17 -10.80 3.35
N LEU A 56 -6.41 -10.33 3.48
CA LEU A 56 -7.08 -9.51 2.47
C LEU A 56 -6.76 -8.03 2.68
N ALA A 57 -6.73 -7.25 1.59
CA ALA A 57 -6.54 -5.81 1.67
C ALA A 57 -7.68 -5.14 2.45
N GLU A 58 -8.88 -5.71 2.35
CA GLU A 58 -10.13 -5.25 2.93
C GLU A 58 -10.26 -5.55 4.44
N HIS A 59 -9.35 -6.36 5.00
CA HIS A 59 -9.34 -6.70 6.43
C HIS A 59 -7.90 -6.95 6.89
N LEU A 60 -7.20 -5.85 7.17
CA LEU A 60 -5.81 -5.84 7.56
C LEU A 60 -5.62 -6.28 9.02
N PRO A 61 -4.65 -7.15 9.31
CA PRO A 61 -4.40 -7.69 10.65
C PRO A 61 -3.58 -6.73 11.52
N VAL A 62 -4.10 -5.51 11.70
CA VAL A 62 -3.56 -4.41 12.50
C VAL A 62 -4.68 -3.64 13.20
N GLU A 63 -4.34 -2.99 14.31
CA GLU A 63 -5.28 -2.22 15.13
C GLU A 63 -5.76 -0.95 14.42
N ASP A 64 -6.90 -0.43 14.87
CA ASP A 64 -7.41 0.87 14.45
C ASP A 64 -6.39 1.98 14.77
N GLU A 65 -6.32 2.99 13.90
CA GLU A 65 -5.48 4.19 14.07
C GLU A 65 -4.00 3.91 14.42
N SER A 66 -3.45 2.80 13.92
CA SER A 66 -2.12 2.30 14.32
C SER A 66 -1.04 2.41 13.23
N VAL A 67 -1.42 2.74 11.99
CA VAL A 67 -0.53 2.77 10.82
C VAL A 67 -0.16 4.20 10.42
N GLU A 68 1.14 4.52 10.38
CA GLU A 68 1.63 5.82 9.91
C GLU A 68 1.76 5.89 8.39
N LEU A 69 2.10 4.77 7.76
CA LEU A 69 2.20 4.65 6.32
C LEU A 69 1.54 3.35 5.87
N LEU A 70 0.50 3.47 5.06
CA LEU A 70 -0.12 2.36 4.35
C LEU A 70 0.27 2.48 2.88
N THR A 71 0.91 1.45 2.32
CA THR A 71 1.35 1.45 0.93
C THR A 71 0.65 0.37 0.12
N CYS A 72 0.52 0.65 -1.17
CA CYS A 72 -0.02 -0.29 -2.14
C CYS A 72 0.71 -0.08 -3.47
N CYS A 73 1.65 -0.98 -3.80
CA CYS A 73 2.44 -0.91 -5.01
C CYS A 73 1.91 -1.89 -6.07
N ALA A 74 1.34 -1.36 -7.15
CA ALA A 74 0.85 -2.14 -8.30
C ALA A 74 -0.13 -3.29 -7.96
N SER A 75 -0.85 -3.22 -6.84
CA SER A 75 -1.77 -4.26 -6.38
C SER A 75 -3.24 -3.80 -6.27
N VAL A 76 -3.50 -2.48 -6.24
CA VAL A 76 -4.82 -1.90 -5.94
C VAL A 76 -5.95 -2.38 -6.84
N HIS A 77 -5.65 -2.76 -8.08
CA HIS A 77 -6.64 -3.21 -9.06
C HIS A 77 -7.26 -4.57 -8.74
N TRP A 78 -6.70 -5.33 -7.79
CA TRP A 78 -7.26 -6.58 -7.31
C TRP A 78 -8.27 -6.40 -6.17
N PHE A 79 -8.35 -5.20 -5.58
CA PHE A 79 -9.10 -4.99 -4.34
C PHE A 79 -10.55 -4.59 -4.59
N ASN A 80 -11.42 -4.91 -3.64
CA ASN A 80 -12.70 -4.23 -3.51
C ASN A 80 -12.45 -2.81 -2.99
N MET A 81 -12.45 -1.83 -3.89
CA MET A 81 -12.11 -0.44 -3.55
C MET A 81 -12.96 0.15 -2.44
N GLU A 82 -14.27 -0.11 -2.42
CA GLU A 82 -15.16 0.48 -1.40
C GLU A 82 -14.81 -0.02 0.00
N THR A 83 -14.65 -1.34 0.16
CA THR A 83 -14.27 -1.93 1.46
C THR A 83 -12.84 -1.57 1.82
N PHE A 84 -11.92 -1.57 0.83
CA PHE A 84 -10.53 -1.21 1.07
C PHE A 84 -10.37 0.23 1.57
N TYR A 85 -11.10 1.20 1.03
CA TYR A 85 -11.01 2.58 1.55
C TYR A 85 -11.52 2.73 2.98
N LYS A 86 -12.57 1.98 3.38
CA LYS A 86 -13.00 1.94 4.79
C LYS A 86 -11.91 1.34 5.67
N GLU A 87 -11.21 0.34 5.18
CA GLU A 87 -10.09 -0.27 5.90
C GLU A 87 -8.87 0.65 5.99
N VAL A 88 -8.58 1.42 4.94
CA VAL A 88 -7.56 2.49 4.95
C VAL A 88 -7.88 3.52 6.04
N GLU A 89 -9.13 3.99 6.10
CA GLU A 89 -9.59 4.93 7.12
C GLU A 89 -9.49 4.33 8.54
N ARG A 90 -9.85 3.05 8.71
CA ARG A 90 -9.78 2.35 10.00
C ARG A 90 -8.35 2.29 10.54
N VAL A 91 -7.39 1.88 9.73
CA VAL A 91 -6.04 1.55 10.20
C VAL A 91 -5.11 2.76 10.31
N LEU A 92 -5.33 3.81 9.52
CA LEU A 92 -4.46 4.98 9.53
C LEU A 92 -4.65 5.79 10.81
N LYS A 93 -3.54 6.16 11.46
CA LYS A 93 -3.59 7.14 12.55
C LYS A 93 -3.99 8.52 12.00
N PRO A 94 -4.47 9.45 12.85
CA PRO A 94 -4.53 10.86 12.49
C PRO A 94 -3.19 11.37 11.96
N GLY A 95 -3.16 11.87 10.72
CA GLY A 95 -1.94 12.33 10.04
C GLY A 95 -1.11 11.23 9.36
N GLY A 96 -1.55 9.97 9.41
CA GLY A 96 -0.99 8.88 8.62
C GLY A 96 -1.23 9.07 7.11
N VAL A 97 -0.41 8.41 6.30
CA VAL A 97 -0.43 8.56 4.84
C VAL A 97 -0.79 7.24 4.18
N PHE A 98 -1.72 7.28 3.23
CA PHE A 98 -1.92 6.22 2.25
C PHE A 98 -1.20 6.57 0.94
N ALA A 99 -0.30 5.71 0.49
CA ALA A 99 0.45 5.87 -0.75
C ALA A 99 0.14 4.71 -1.72
N CYS A 100 -0.62 5.01 -2.78
CA CYS A 100 -0.89 4.09 -3.87
C CYS A 100 -0.07 4.47 -5.11
N TYR A 101 0.70 3.55 -5.67
CA TYR A 101 1.57 3.84 -6.82
C TYR A 101 1.84 2.60 -7.67
N CYS A 102 2.16 2.78 -8.95
CA CYS A 102 2.58 1.72 -9.85
C CYS A 102 3.41 2.27 -11.02
N TYR A 103 3.97 1.39 -11.84
CA TYR A 103 4.85 1.73 -12.96
C TYR A 103 4.11 2.08 -14.26
N PHE A 104 2.84 1.66 -14.44
CA PHE A 104 2.01 1.92 -15.62
C PHE A 104 0.51 1.92 -15.28
N GLY A 105 -0.22 2.97 -15.66
CA GLY A 105 -1.68 2.94 -15.66
C GLY A 105 -2.35 2.97 -14.28
N CYS A 106 -1.76 3.68 -13.31
CA CYS A 106 -2.59 4.22 -12.22
C CYS A 106 -3.46 5.31 -12.84
N ASP A 107 -4.67 4.94 -13.25
CA ASP A 107 -5.74 5.90 -13.45
C ASP A 107 -6.27 6.29 -12.09
N PRO A 108 -5.93 7.46 -11.53
CA PRO A 108 -6.63 7.92 -10.34
C PRO A 108 -8.12 8.04 -10.71
N ILE A 109 -8.96 7.20 -10.10
CA ILE A 109 -10.40 7.28 -10.32
C ILE A 109 -10.93 8.39 -9.41
N TYR A 110 -11.45 9.46 -10.01
CA TYR A 110 -12.14 10.54 -9.30
C TYR A 110 -13.62 10.54 -9.70
N ASN A 111 -14.54 10.45 -8.73
CA ASN A 111 -15.99 10.36 -8.97
C ASN A 111 -16.41 9.29 -9.98
N GLY A 112 -15.75 8.13 -9.97
CA GLY A 112 -16.11 6.98 -10.83
C GLY A 112 -15.62 7.05 -12.28
N LYS A 113 -14.67 7.94 -12.61
CA LYS A 113 -14.04 8.02 -13.95
C LYS A 113 -12.51 7.91 -13.89
N SER A 114 -11.92 7.21 -14.87
CA SER A 114 -10.46 7.06 -15.03
C SER A 114 -9.84 8.37 -15.56
N TYR A 115 -8.68 8.76 -15.02
CA TYR A 115 -8.00 10.01 -15.35
C TYR A 115 -7.30 10.00 -16.73
N LEU A 116 -6.88 8.85 -17.24
CA LEU A 116 -6.28 8.72 -18.58
C LEU A 116 -7.34 8.89 -19.68
N SER A 117 -8.62 8.57 -19.40
CA SER A 117 -9.71 8.94 -20.32
C SER A 117 -9.89 10.45 -20.48
N THR A 118 -9.40 11.25 -19.53
CA THR A 118 -9.35 12.72 -19.59
C THR A 118 -8.01 13.29 -20.09
N TYR A 119 -6.98 12.46 -20.30
CA TYR A 119 -5.66 12.92 -20.75
C TYR A 119 -5.67 13.37 -22.23
N ASP A 120 -6.45 12.67 -23.07
CA ASP A 120 -6.69 13.09 -24.46
C ASP A 120 -7.57 14.35 -24.55
N GLU A 121 -8.40 14.62 -23.55
CA GLU A 121 -9.26 15.82 -23.49
C GLU A 121 -8.54 17.08 -22.99
N LEU A 122 -7.40 16.95 -22.29
CA LEU A 122 -6.73 18.04 -21.57
C LEU A 122 -5.42 18.53 -22.21
N GLN A 123 -5.19 18.32 -23.52
CA GLN A 123 -4.04 18.85 -24.28
C GLN A 123 -3.90 20.39 -24.18
N GLY A 124 -3.40 20.90 -23.06
CA GLY A 124 -3.12 22.32 -22.91
C GLY A 124 -2.93 22.84 -21.49
N LYS A 125 -3.11 22.03 -20.42
CA LYS A 125 -2.87 22.53 -19.06
C LYS A 125 -1.78 21.72 -18.36
N GLN A 126 -0.58 22.26 -18.46
CA GLN A 126 0.61 21.86 -17.71
C GLN A 126 0.31 21.89 -16.21
N ILE A 127 0.58 20.79 -15.49
CA ILE A 127 0.59 20.78 -14.03
C ILE A 127 1.99 20.37 -13.58
N LEU A 128 2.61 21.26 -12.80
CA LEU A 128 3.91 21.11 -12.18
C LEU A 128 3.83 20.13 -11.01
N TYR A 129 4.91 19.36 -10.82
CA TYR A 129 5.13 18.45 -9.68
C TYR A 129 5.06 19.17 -8.33
#